data_AF-A0A6N1N404-F1
#
_entry.id   AF-A0A6N1N404-F1
#
_cell.length_a   1.000
_cell.length_b   1.000
_cell.length_c   1.000
_cell.angle_alpha   90.00
_cell.angle_beta   90.00
_cell.angle_gamma   90.00
#
_symmetry.space_group_name_H-M   'P 1'
#
loop_
_entity.id
_entity.type
_entity.pdbx_description
1 polymer ?
#
loop_
_entity_poly.entity_id
_entity_poly.type
_entity_poly.pdbx_seq_one_letter_code
_entity_poly.pdbx_strand_id
1 'polypeptide(L)'
;MLEYWLEFLGLDKPSEYHLVRNHLQKITHPHLIIRGHGDFYIEFTDEARQIVQYYKYRFLYDRELEILKKDKYLKVIRHGRIPYNQWKNWNFK
;
A
#
# COMPACT_ATOMS: atom_id res chain seq x y z
N MET A 1 -7.34 -7.62 -15.06
CA MET A 1 -8.73 -7.91 -15.49
C MET A 1 -9.72 -7.85 -14.33
N LEU A 2 -9.48 -8.49 -13.17
CA LEU A 2 -10.39 -8.46 -12.01
C LEU A 2 -10.50 -7.08 -11.33
N GLU A 3 -9.38 -6.34 -11.23
CA GLU A 3 -9.31 -5.01 -10.61
C GLU A 3 -10.21 -3.97 -11.31
N TYR A 4 -10.29 -4.03 -12.64
CA TYR A 4 -11.12 -3.14 -13.46
C TYR A 4 -12.62 -3.31 -13.17
N TRP A 5 -13.07 -4.53 -12.88
CA TRP A 5 -14.48 -4.81 -12.55
C TRP A 5 -14.87 -4.31 -11.15
N LEU A 6 -13.94 -4.33 -10.19
CA LEU A 6 -14.20 -3.85 -8.82
C LEU A 6 -14.26 -2.33 -8.74
N GLU A 7 -13.42 -1.63 -9.51
CA GLU A 7 -13.51 -0.18 -9.70
C GLU A 7 -14.82 0.20 -10.43
N PHE A 8 -15.18 -0.51 -11.50
CA PHE A 8 -16.38 -0.23 -12.30
C PHE A 8 -17.69 -0.39 -11.51
N LEU A 9 -17.75 -1.34 -10.57
CA LEU A 9 -18.91 -1.56 -9.70
C LEU A 9 -18.98 -0.61 -8.49
N GLY A 10 -18.02 0.30 -8.34
CA GLY A 10 -17.94 1.21 -7.18
C GLY A 10 -17.71 0.51 -5.85
N LEU A 11 -17.33 -0.77 -5.87
CA LEU A 11 -17.03 -1.59 -4.71
C LEU A 11 -15.60 -1.39 -4.22
N ASP A 12 -14.75 -0.73 -5.00
CA ASP A 12 -13.35 -0.40 -4.67
C ASP A 12 -13.16 1.07 -4.25
N LYS A 13 -14.10 1.60 -3.46
CA LYS A 13 -13.94 2.93 -2.87
C LYS A 13 -13.04 2.87 -1.63
N PRO A 14 -12.13 3.85 -1.45
CA PRO A 14 -11.39 4.01 -0.21
C PRO A 14 -12.34 4.44 0.93
N SER A 15 -12.07 3.98 2.14
CA SER A 15 -12.68 4.56 3.34
C SER A 15 -12.06 5.92 3.63
N GLU A 16 -12.75 6.77 4.39
CA GLU A 16 -12.19 8.05 4.88
C GLU A 16 -10.87 7.83 5.62
N TYR A 17 -10.78 6.72 6.37
CA TYR A 17 -9.55 6.29 7.02
C TYR A 17 -8.39 6.13 6.04
N HIS A 18 -8.58 5.44 4.92
CA HIS A 18 -7.53 5.28 3.92
C HIS A 18 -7.09 6.63 3.34
N LEU A 19 -8.04 7.53 3.09
CA LEU A 19 -7.77 8.86 2.56
C LEU A 19 -6.93 9.69 3.52
N VAL A 20 -7.32 9.75 4.80
CA VAL A 20 -6.60 10.49 5.85
C VAL A 20 -5.20 9.95 6.04
N ARG A 21 -5.04 8.62 6.15
CA ARG A 21 -3.73 7.97 6.29
C ARG A 21 -2.83 8.33 5.12
N ASN A 22 -3.29 8.11 3.89
CA ASN A 22 -2.49 8.38 2.69
C ASN A 22 -2.11 9.87 2.60
N HIS A 23 -3.03 10.77 2.94
CA HIS A 23 -2.77 12.22 2.93
C HIS A 23 -1.68 12.61 3.94
N LEU A 24 -1.82 12.17 5.19
CA LEU A 24 -0.87 12.47 6.23
C LEU A 24 0.53 11.84 5.94
N GLN A 25 0.58 10.68 5.25
CA GLN A 25 1.86 10.05 4.86
C GLN A 25 2.58 10.85 3.79
N LYS A 26 1.85 11.42 2.82
CA LYS A 26 2.42 12.34 1.82
C LYS A 26 3.06 13.57 2.45
N ILE A 27 2.46 14.09 3.53
CA ILE A 27 2.99 15.26 4.23
C ILE A 27 4.24 14.90 5.03
N THR A 28 4.21 13.77 5.75
CA THR A 28 5.31 13.35 6.63
C THR A 28 6.50 12.73 5.89
N HIS A 29 6.26 12.12 4.72
CA HIS A 29 7.27 11.47 3.90
C HIS A 29 7.11 11.92 2.44
N PRO A 30 7.50 13.15 2.09
CA PRO A 30 7.23 13.75 0.77
C PRO A 30 7.93 13.01 -0.39
N HIS A 31 8.98 12.25 -0.11
CA HIS A 31 9.67 11.42 -1.10
C HIS A 31 9.04 10.04 -1.32
N LEU A 32 8.07 9.67 -0.48
CA LEU A 32 7.38 8.38 -0.54
C LEU A 32 6.28 8.42 -1.61
N ILE A 33 6.35 7.50 -2.56
CA ILE A 33 5.29 7.32 -3.54
C ILE A 33 4.22 6.42 -2.93
N ILE A 34 3.00 6.95 -2.78
CA ILE A 34 1.89 6.20 -2.19
C ILE A 34 0.89 5.83 -3.28
N ARG A 35 0.54 4.55 -3.35
CA ARG A 35 -0.40 4.00 -4.34
C ARG A 35 -1.47 3.14 -3.68
N GLY A 36 -2.64 3.10 -4.29
CA GLY A 36 -3.77 2.28 -3.84
C GLY A 36 -4.35 2.69 -2.48
N HIS A 37 -5.21 1.83 -1.96
CA HIS A 37 -5.86 1.98 -0.66
C HIS A 37 -6.19 0.61 -0.05
N GLY A 38 -6.47 0.58 1.25
CA GLY A 38 -6.74 -0.67 1.97
C GLY A 38 -5.87 -0.84 3.22
N ASP A 39 -6.05 -1.97 3.88
CA ASP A 39 -5.37 -2.30 5.13
C ASP A 39 -4.07 -3.09 4.93
N PHE A 40 -3.92 -3.76 3.79
CA PHE A 40 -2.69 -4.48 3.46
C PHE A 40 -1.73 -3.55 2.73
N TYR A 41 -0.43 -3.70 2.96
CA TYR A 41 0.56 -2.85 2.33
C TYR A 41 1.86 -3.59 2.05
N ILE A 42 2.54 -3.16 0.99
CA ILE A 42 3.92 -3.53 0.69
C ILE A 42 4.70 -2.24 0.46
N GLU A 43 5.80 -2.10 1.17
CA GLU A 43 6.78 -1.06 0.97
C GLU A 43 8.02 -1.64 0.31
N PHE A 44 8.43 -1.03 -0.79
CA PHE A 44 9.57 -1.49 -1.58
C PHE A 44 10.30 -0.32 -2.23
N THR A 45 11.54 -0.55 -2.64
CA THR A 45 12.29 0.37 -3.49
C THR A 45 12.29 -0.11 -4.92
N ASP A 46 12.05 0.83 -5.83
CA ASP A 46 12.26 0.68 -7.27
C ASP A 46 13.35 1.67 -7.67
N GLU A 47 14.53 1.15 -8.00
CA GLU A 47 15.76 1.92 -8.18
C GLU A 47 16.06 2.84 -6.97
N ALA A 48 15.75 4.13 -7.09
CA ALA A 48 15.94 5.15 -6.06
C ALA A 48 14.62 5.66 -5.44
N ARG A 49 13.48 5.09 -5.82
CA ARG A 49 12.14 5.53 -5.38
C ARG A 49 11.58 4.57 -4.34
N GLN A 50 11.25 5.09 -3.18
CA GLN A 50 10.54 4.34 -2.15
C GLN A 50 9.04 4.41 -2.42
N ILE A 51 8.40 3.25 -2.52
CA ILE A 51 6.99 3.10 -2.87
C ILE A 51 6.29 2.34 -1.75
N VAL A 52 5.13 2.84 -1.33
CA VAL A 52 4.17 2.09 -0.52
C VAL A 52 2.92 1.87 -1.34
N GLN A 53 2.63 0.59 -1.61
CA GLN A 53 1.42 0.17 -2.29
C GLN A 53 0.45 -0.45 -1.29
N TYR A 54 -0.76 0.08 -1.25
CA TYR A 54 -1.86 -0.42 -0.44
C TYR A 54 -2.79 -1.31 -1.25
N TYR A 55 -3.34 -2.32 -0.57
CA TYR A 55 -4.28 -3.29 -1.12
C TYR A 55 -5.47 -3.47 -0.18
N LYS A 56 -6.66 -3.40 -0.76
CA LYS A 56 -7.92 -3.68 -0.05
C LYS A 56 -8.09 -5.17 0.24
N TYR A 57 -7.70 -6.00 -0.73
CA TYR A 57 -7.92 -7.44 -0.67
C TYR A 57 -6.63 -8.21 -0.42
N ARG A 58 -6.68 -9.15 0.53
CA ARG A 58 -5.53 -9.98 0.91
C ARG A 58 -4.94 -10.77 -0.27
N PHE A 59 -5.78 -11.33 -1.14
CA PHE A 59 -5.31 -12.14 -2.26
C PHE A 59 -4.49 -11.31 -3.28
N LEU A 60 -4.82 -10.03 -3.48
CA LEU A 60 -4.03 -9.13 -4.34
C LEU A 60 -2.68 -8.83 -3.69
N TYR A 61 -2.70 -8.53 -2.39
CA TYR A 61 -1.48 -8.34 -1.61
C TYR A 61 -0.56 -9.58 -1.66
N ASP A 62 -1.08 -10.78 -1.42
CA ASP A 62 -0.29 -12.01 -1.42
C ASP A 62 0.29 -12.28 -2.82
N ARG A 63 -0.50 -12.06 -3.89
CA ARG A 63 -0.03 -12.19 -5.28
C ARG A 63 1.11 -11.24 -5.58
N GLU A 64 0.94 -9.95 -5.29
CA GLU A 64 1.96 -8.94 -5.58
C GLU A 64 3.21 -9.12 -4.74
N LEU A 65 3.09 -9.54 -3.48
CA LEU A 65 4.25 -9.84 -2.64
C LEU A 65 5.12 -10.94 -3.25
N GLU A 66 4.50 -12.00 -3.79
CA GLU A 66 5.23 -13.08 -4.45
C GLU A 66 5.85 -12.66 -5.79
N ILE A 67 5.24 -11.71 -6.51
CA ILE A 67 5.84 -11.12 -7.71
C ILE A 67 7.07 -10.28 -7.32
N LEU A 68 6.92 -9.38 -6.36
CA LEU A 68 7.99 -8.48 -5.91
C LEU A 68 9.19 -9.24 -5.32
N LYS A 69 8.97 -10.35 -4.63
CA LYS A 69 10.06 -11.20 -4.10
C LYS A 69 10.89 -11.88 -5.20
N LYS A 70 10.33 -12.08 -6.39
CA LYS A 70 11.01 -12.73 -7.53
C LYS A 70 11.71 -11.73 -8.43
N ASP A 71 11.36 -10.45 -8.32
CA ASP A 71 11.99 -9.37 -9.07
C ASP A 71 13.36 -9.04 -8.48
N LYS A 72 14.38 -8.93 -9.35
CA LYS A 72 15.76 -8.62 -8.94
C LYS A 72 16.01 -7.13 -8.76
N TYR A 73 15.16 -6.28 -9.32
CA TYR A 73 15.31 -4.82 -9.29
C TYR A 73 14.52 -4.17 -8.16
N LEU A 74 13.56 -4.90 -7.60
CA LEU A 74 12.70 -4.42 -6.53
C LEU A 74 13.15 -5.02 -5.21
N LYS A 75 13.25 -4.18 -4.18
CA LYS A 75 13.61 -4.63 -2.82
C LYS A 75 12.47 -4.31 -1.86
N VAL A 76 11.85 -5.36 -1.32
CA VAL A 76 10.85 -5.22 -0.27
C VAL A 76 11.53 -4.76 1.02
N ILE A 77 11.07 -3.63 1.58
CA ILE A 77 11.56 -3.07 2.84
C ILE A 77 10.74 -3.63 4.00
N ARG A 78 9.41 -3.50 3.91
CA ARG A 78 8.47 -3.94 4.94
C ARG A 78 7.11 -4.20 4.29
N HIS A 79 6.30 -5.05 4.91
CA HIS A 79 4.97 -5.35 4.43
C HIS A 79 4.11 -5.88 5.57
N GLY A 80 2.79 -5.87 5.40
CA GLY A 80 1.87 -6.46 6.36
C GLY A 80 0.48 -5.88 6.29
N ARG A 81 -0.21 -5.90 7.43
CA ARG A 81 -1.55 -5.33 7.61
C ARG A 81 -1.49 -4.20 8.63
N ILE A 82 -2.12 -3.08 8.34
CA ILE A 82 -2.25 -1.93 9.22
C ILE A 82 -3.58 -2.04 9.99
N PRO A 83 -3.57 -2.35 11.29
CA PRO A 83 -4.74 -2.20 12.14
C PRO A 83 -5.24 -0.74 12.21
N TYR A 84 -6.56 -0.58 12.33
CA TYR A 84 -7.30 0.69 12.27
C TYR A 84 -6.77 1.81 13.21
N ASN A 85 -6.08 1.46 14.29
CA ASN A 85 -5.54 2.39 15.28
C ASN A 85 -4.03 2.68 15.13
N GLN A 86 -3.30 1.97 14.25
CA GLN A 86 -1.84 2.03 14.22
C GLN A 86 -1.30 3.30 13.55
N TRP A 87 -2.11 4.00 12.75
CA TRP A 87 -1.72 5.27 12.12
C TRP A 87 -1.49 6.40 13.13
N LYS A 88 -2.06 6.29 14.34
CA LYS A 88 -1.81 7.25 15.44
C LYS A 88 -0.39 7.14 15.99
N ASN A 89 0.26 6.00 15.78
CA ASN A 89 1.59 5.69 16.28
C ASN A 89 2.55 5.56 15.10
N TRP A 90 2.73 6.62 14.32
CA TRP A 90 3.70 6.68 13.21
C TRP A 90 5.16 6.72 13.65
N ASN A 91 5.49 5.97 14.69
CA ASN A 91 6.82 5.45 14.92
C ASN A 91 6.81 3.99 14.46
N PHE A 92 7.04 3.78 13.16
CA PHE A 92 7.58 2.51 12.72
C PHE A 92 8.95 2.37 13.39
N LYS A 93 9.05 1.51 14.41
CA LYS A 93 10.33 1.03 14.92
C LYS A 93 10.79 -0.15 14.08
#